data_AF-A0A2K1YV22-F1
#
_entry.id   AF-A0A2K1YV22-F1
#
_cell.length_a   1.000
_cell.length_b   1.000
_cell.length_c   1.000
_cell.angle_alpha   90.00
_cell.angle_beta   90.00
_cell.angle_gamma   90.00
#
_symmetry.space_group_name_H-M   'P 1'
#
loop_
_entity.id
_entity.type
_entity.pdbx_description
1 polymer ?
#
loop_
_entity_poly.entity_id
_entity_poly.type
_entity_poly.pdbx_seq_one_letter_code
_entity_poly.pdbx_strand_id
1 'polypeptide(L)'
;MVVFQYGSAVLFNIEDPDVERYLEMVRRHTSGLLSEMRKDDYAIKEKPLLDEDMQGGLDYIVLKTLDTDSIRIIGSVLGQSIALDYFVSQVDGMVEEFAGINRAMEKTGTFSMDRKKLLQLVGKANSNLADVILKVGLFERSEIAWRDAKYAQIYEYLREEYEVTQRFGNLDFKLKFVEHNIHFLQEVIQNRRSDLLEWCIIFLLSIENIISIYEIVQG
;
A
#
# COMPACT_ATOMS: atom_id res chain seq x y z
N MET A 1 2.29 21.65 13.43
CA MET A 1 1.72 20.56 12.63
C MET A 1 2.49 20.45 11.32
N VAL A 2 2.82 19.25 10.89
CA VAL A 2 3.42 18.96 9.58
C VAL A 2 2.49 18.00 8.85
N VAL A 3 2.16 18.27 7.59
CA VAL A 3 1.28 17.43 6.77
C VAL A 3 2.07 16.87 5.61
N PHE A 4 1.95 15.57 5.38
CA PHE A 4 2.71 14.84 4.37
C PHE A 4 1.83 14.42 3.18
N GLN A 5 2.41 14.43 2.00
CA GLN A 5 1.72 14.09 0.74
C GLN A 5 1.27 12.62 0.68
N TYR A 6 1.87 11.76 1.49
CA TYR A 6 1.49 10.36 1.65
C TYR A 6 0.31 10.12 2.62
N GLY A 7 -0.34 11.19 3.10
CA GLY A 7 -1.63 11.10 3.79
C GLY A 7 -1.57 11.07 5.32
N SER A 8 -0.44 11.41 5.92
CA SER A 8 -0.32 11.55 7.37
C SER A 8 -0.08 13.00 7.81
N ALA A 9 -0.42 13.29 9.05
CA ALA A 9 -0.19 14.58 9.69
C ALA A 9 0.39 14.35 11.08
N VAL A 10 1.42 15.10 11.43
CA VAL A 10 2.05 15.06 12.75
C VAL A 10 1.78 16.38 13.46
N LEU A 11 1.09 16.30 14.60
CA LEU A 11 0.81 17.43 15.46
C LEU A 11 1.86 17.45 16.58
N PHE A 12 2.38 18.63 16.89
CA PHE A 12 3.40 18.81 17.92
C PHE A 12 2.81 19.66 19.03
N ASN A 13 2.82 19.13 20.26
CA ASN A 13 2.38 19.85 21.46
C ASN A 13 0.96 20.44 21.34
N ILE A 14 0.01 19.65 20.84
CA ILE A 14 -1.41 19.99 20.74
C ILE A 14 -2.18 19.08 21.68
N GLU A 15 -3.09 19.65 22.48
CA GLU A 15 -3.96 18.87 23.36
C GLU A 15 -5.03 18.12 22.56
N ASP A 16 -5.41 16.91 23.02
CA ASP A 16 -6.39 16.05 22.35
C ASP A 16 -7.71 16.75 21.94
N PRO A 17 -8.31 17.65 22.74
CA PRO A 17 -9.55 18.34 22.35
C PRO A 17 -9.38 19.24 21.12
N ASP A 18 -8.17 19.75 20.89
CA ASP A 18 -7.86 20.65 19.77
C ASP A 18 -7.42 19.90 18.51
N VAL A 19 -7.00 18.63 18.63
CA VAL A 19 -6.52 17.81 17.50
C VAL A 19 -7.56 17.73 16.39
N GLU A 20 -8.82 17.44 16.72
CA GLU A 20 -9.87 17.28 15.72
C GLU A 20 -10.10 18.56 14.91
N ARG A 21 -9.98 19.74 15.53
CA ARG A 21 -10.09 21.03 14.85
C ARG A 21 -9.01 21.20 13.78
N TYR A 22 -7.77 20.85 14.10
CA TYR A 22 -6.67 20.93 13.13
C TYR A 22 -6.81 19.88 12.02
N LEU A 23 -7.24 18.66 12.36
CA LEU A 23 -7.51 17.62 11.37
C LEU A 23 -8.65 18.02 10.42
N GLU A 24 -9.68 18.70 10.91
CA GLU A 24 -10.78 19.20 10.08
C GLU A 24 -10.29 20.25 9.06
N MET A 25 -9.36 21.12 9.46
CA MET A 25 -8.73 22.07 8.53
C MET A 25 -7.97 21.35 7.41
N VAL A 26 -7.26 20.27 7.74
CA VAL A 26 -6.55 19.45 6.75
C VAL A 26 -7.56 18.75 5.83
N ARG A 27 -8.61 18.12 6.40
CA ARG A 27 -9.64 17.39 5.63
C ARG A 27 -10.31 18.25 4.55
N ARG A 28 -10.54 19.54 4.83
CA ARG A 28 -11.13 20.49 3.86
C ARG A 28 -10.26 20.71 2.62
N HIS A 29 -8.96 20.44 2.70
CA HIS A 29 -8.00 20.64 1.61
C HIS A 29 -7.47 19.32 1.03
N THR A 30 -7.98 18.18 1.49
CA THR A 30 -7.56 16.86 1.01
C THR A 30 -8.66 16.18 0.22
N SER A 31 -8.29 15.52 -0.87
CA SER A 31 -9.14 14.59 -1.61
C SER A 31 -8.81 13.14 -1.22
N GLY A 32 -9.83 12.28 -1.13
CA GLY A 32 -9.65 10.86 -0.82
C GLY A 32 -9.48 10.61 0.67
N LEU A 33 -10.56 10.81 1.45
CA LEU A 33 -10.60 10.44 2.86
C LEU A 33 -10.35 8.94 3.02
N LEU A 34 -9.36 8.61 3.84
CA LEU A 34 -9.08 7.23 4.22
C LEU A 34 -10.23 6.73 5.10
N SER A 35 -10.66 5.48 4.88
CA SER A 35 -11.76 4.86 5.62
C SER A 35 -11.44 4.64 7.11
N GLU A 36 -10.15 4.53 7.43
CA GLU A 36 -9.65 4.33 8.79
C GLU A 36 -8.57 5.36 9.10
N MET A 37 -8.67 5.97 10.28
CA MET A 37 -7.65 6.84 10.83
C MET A 37 -6.76 6.04 11.77
N ARG A 38 -5.45 6.21 11.63
CA ARG A 38 -4.45 5.65 12.55
C ARG A 38 -3.80 6.79 13.33
N LYS A 39 -3.65 6.59 14.64
CA LYS A 39 -3.05 7.54 15.57
C LYS A 39 -1.96 6.81 16.35
N ASP A 40 -0.85 7.49 16.54
CA ASP A 40 0.23 7.09 17.43
C ASP A 40 0.81 8.35 18.08
N ASP A 41 1.31 8.21 19.31
CA ASP A 41 1.79 9.31 20.14
C ASP A 41 3.24 9.04 20.55
N TYR A 42 4.13 10.03 20.38
CA TYR A 42 5.54 9.90 20.72
C TYR A 42 6.03 11.13 21.51
N ALA A 43 6.72 10.90 22.62
CA ALA A 43 7.15 11.99 23.48
C ALA A 43 8.54 12.53 23.08
N ILE A 44 8.65 13.86 22.99
CA ILE A 44 9.92 14.54 22.72
C ILE A 44 10.25 15.41 23.94
N LYS A 45 11.43 15.22 24.51
CA LYS A 45 11.89 15.96 25.70
C LYS A 45 13.11 16.79 25.34
N GLU A 46 13.10 18.08 25.64
CA GLU A 46 14.27 18.93 25.46
C GLU A 46 15.07 19.02 26.77
N LYS A 47 16.38 18.79 26.70
CA LYS A 47 17.31 18.90 27.83
C LYS A 47 18.61 19.58 27.37
N PRO A 48 18.74 20.91 27.53
CA PRO A 48 19.91 21.67 27.05
C PRO A 48 21.26 21.24 27.63
N LEU A 49 21.24 20.61 28.81
CA LEU A 49 22.43 20.10 29.51
C LEU A 49 22.76 18.65 29.14
N LEU A 50 22.23 18.12 28.03
CA LEU A 50 22.59 16.80 27.53
C LEU A 50 24.02 16.83 26.96
N ASP A 51 24.82 15.84 27.34
CA ASP A 51 26.21 15.72 26.87
C ASP A 51 26.24 15.45 25.36
N GLU A 52 25.44 14.48 24.90
CA GLU A 52 25.22 14.15 23.49
C GLU A 52 24.08 14.98 22.86
N ASP A 53 23.93 14.93 21.54
CA ASP A 53 22.87 15.67 20.83
C ASP A 53 21.47 15.05 21.02
N MET A 54 21.40 13.74 21.24
CA MET A 54 20.18 13.02 21.54
C MET A 54 20.41 11.84 22.50
N GLN A 55 19.35 11.36 23.13
CA GLN A 55 19.31 10.11 23.87
C GLN A 55 17.97 9.40 23.63
N GLY A 56 18.04 8.14 23.20
CA GLY A 56 16.87 7.29 22.97
C GLY A 56 16.25 6.72 24.23
N GLY A 57 14.94 6.43 24.18
CA GLY A 57 14.15 5.81 25.21
C GLY A 57 12.91 5.13 24.61
N LEU A 58 12.32 4.18 25.33
CA LEU A 58 11.31 3.25 24.79
C LEU A 58 10.14 3.93 24.05
N ASP A 59 9.63 5.06 24.57
CA ASP A 59 8.52 5.81 23.95
C ASP A 59 8.82 7.32 23.86
N TYR A 60 10.09 7.68 23.95
CA TYR A 60 10.51 9.07 23.90
C TYR A 60 11.93 9.26 23.44
N ILE A 61 12.18 10.41 22.84
CA ILE A 61 13.53 10.88 22.54
C ILE A 61 13.84 12.13 23.38
N VAL A 62 15.04 12.16 23.96
CA VAL A 62 15.58 13.37 24.59
C VAL A 62 16.50 14.05 23.60
N LEU A 63 16.28 15.34 23.33
CA LEU A 63 17.12 16.15 22.48
C LEU A 63 17.83 17.23 23.30
N LYS A 64 19.06 17.55 22.91
CA LYS A 64 19.75 18.71 23.47
C LYS A 64 19.05 20.02 23.11
N THR A 65 18.62 20.15 21.85
CA THR A 65 17.90 21.31 21.33
C THR A 65 16.79 20.86 20.38
N LEU A 66 15.57 21.38 20.59
CA LEU A 66 14.43 21.16 19.71
C LEU A 66 14.26 22.36 18.77
N ASP A 67 14.83 22.25 17.58
CA ASP A 67 14.68 23.25 16.51
C ASP A 67 13.74 22.77 15.39
N THR A 68 13.55 23.63 14.39
CA THR A 68 12.68 23.36 13.24
C THR A 68 13.12 22.13 12.44
N ASP A 69 14.42 21.87 12.35
CA ASP A 69 14.97 20.76 11.58
C ASP A 69 14.78 19.43 12.34
N SER A 70 14.98 19.45 13.67
CA SER A 70 14.59 18.35 14.55
C SER A 70 13.09 18.01 14.39
N ILE A 71 12.20 19.01 14.42
CA ILE A 71 10.75 18.81 14.22
C ILE A 71 10.45 18.20 12.85
N ARG A 72 11.11 18.65 11.79
CA ARG A 72 10.91 18.14 10.43
C ARG A 72 11.34 16.68 10.28
N ILE A 73 12.49 16.31 10.85
CA ILE A 73 13.01 14.93 10.80
C ILE A 73 12.15 13.99 11.63
N ILE A 74 11.82 14.37 12.86
CA ILE A 74 10.99 13.54 13.73
C ILE A 74 9.61 13.38 13.09
N GLY A 75 9.04 14.50 12.62
CA GLY A 75 7.77 14.48 11.91
C GLY A 75 7.79 13.60 10.66
N SER A 76 8.88 13.58 9.88
CA SER A 76 8.94 12.75 8.68
C SER A 76 8.95 11.27 9.01
N VAL A 77 9.76 10.83 9.99
CA VAL A 77 9.82 9.43 10.40
C VAL A 77 8.50 8.96 11.02
N LEU A 78 7.91 9.75 11.94
CA LEU A 78 6.61 9.44 12.53
C LEU A 78 5.50 9.40 11.47
N GLY A 79 5.51 10.37 10.55
CA GLY A 79 4.58 10.42 9.44
C GLY A 79 4.68 9.20 8.54
N GLN A 80 5.91 8.75 8.23
CA GLN A 80 6.16 7.52 7.46
C GLN A 80 5.68 6.28 8.21
N SER A 81 5.91 6.19 9.53
CA SER A 81 5.48 5.06 10.35
C SER A 81 3.96 4.85 10.30
N ILE A 82 3.17 5.93 10.48
CA ILE A 82 1.71 5.87 10.38
C ILE A 82 1.23 5.56 8.96
N ALA A 83 1.87 6.14 7.95
CA ALA A 83 1.53 5.86 6.55
C ALA A 83 1.81 4.40 6.17
N LEU A 84 2.95 3.84 6.61
CA LEU A 84 3.27 2.42 6.44
C LEU A 84 2.22 1.55 7.10
N ASP A 85 1.76 1.91 8.30
CA ASP A 85 0.75 1.13 9.01
C ASP A 85 -0.56 1.03 8.22
N TYR A 86 -0.98 2.15 7.64
CA TYR A 86 -2.13 2.19 6.75
C TYR A 86 -1.92 1.32 5.50
N PHE A 87 -0.80 1.47 4.79
CA PHE A 87 -0.54 0.73 3.56
C PHE A 87 -0.34 -0.77 3.78
N VAL A 88 0.32 -1.16 4.87
CA VAL A 88 0.45 -2.57 5.25
C VAL A 88 -0.93 -3.19 5.46
N SER A 89 -1.83 -2.52 6.17
CA SER A 89 -3.19 -3.00 6.37
C SER A 89 -3.98 -3.14 5.06
N GLN A 90 -3.83 -2.20 4.13
CA GLN A 90 -4.46 -2.27 2.81
C GLN A 90 -3.95 -3.48 2.01
N VAL A 91 -2.64 -3.71 2.02
CA VAL A 91 -2.02 -4.83 1.32
C VAL A 91 -2.38 -6.16 1.98
N ASP A 92 -2.46 -6.23 3.31
CA ASP A 92 -2.89 -7.43 4.02
C ASP A 92 -4.31 -7.85 3.66
N GLY A 93 -5.24 -6.88 3.54
CA GLY A 93 -6.58 -7.17 3.05
C GLY A 93 -6.59 -7.76 1.63
N MET A 94 -5.72 -7.27 0.74
CA MET A 94 -5.58 -7.84 -0.61
C MET A 94 -4.99 -9.25 -0.57
N VAL A 95 -3.93 -9.47 0.21
CA VAL A 95 -3.29 -10.79 0.38
C VAL A 95 -4.31 -11.82 0.88
N GLU A 96 -5.13 -11.46 1.87
CA GLU A 96 -6.18 -12.33 2.39
C GLU A 96 -7.24 -12.65 1.33
N GLU A 97 -7.69 -11.65 0.57
CA GLU A 97 -8.65 -11.82 -0.51
C GLU A 97 -8.13 -12.80 -1.58
N PHE A 98 -6.88 -12.64 -2.04
CA PHE A 98 -6.25 -13.56 -3.00
C PHE A 98 -5.99 -14.95 -2.42
N ALA A 99 -5.54 -15.05 -1.17
CA ALA A 99 -5.35 -16.34 -0.50
C ALA A 99 -6.68 -17.11 -0.37
N GLY A 100 -7.78 -16.39 -0.10
CA GLY A 100 -9.13 -16.96 -0.08
C GLY A 100 -9.55 -17.56 -1.42
N ILE A 101 -9.25 -16.87 -2.53
CA ILE A 101 -9.51 -17.36 -3.89
C ILE A 101 -8.69 -18.63 -4.16
N ASN A 102 -7.39 -18.62 -3.85
CA ASN A 102 -6.52 -19.77 -4.09
C ASN A 102 -6.97 -21.00 -3.28
N ARG A 103 -7.39 -20.83 -2.02
CA ARG A 103 -7.97 -21.91 -1.20
C ARG A 103 -9.29 -22.44 -1.76
N ALA A 104 -10.14 -21.58 -2.32
CA ALA A 104 -11.38 -22.02 -2.95
C ALA A 104 -11.11 -22.84 -4.22
N MET A 105 -10.12 -22.41 -5.01
CA MET A 105 -9.66 -23.12 -6.21
C MET A 105 -9.02 -24.48 -5.86
N GLU A 106 -8.20 -24.56 -4.81
CA GLU A 106 -7.61 -25.81 -4.33
C GLU A 106 -8.69 -26.87 -4.02
N LYS A 107 -9.78 -26.46 -3.38
CA LYS A 107 -10.88 -27.37 -3.00
C LYS A 107 -11.78 -27.77 -4.17
N THR A 108 -12.01 -26.87 -5.11
CA THR A 108 -13.01 -27.07 -6.18
C THR A 108 -12.39 -27.48 -7.52
N GLY A 109 -11.08 -27.29 -7.70
CA GLY A 109 -10.37 -27.53 -8.96
C GLY A 109 -10.72 -26.54 -10.08
N THR A 110 -11.53 -25.52 -9.81
CA THR A 110 -12.02 -24.58 -10.83
C THR A 110 -12.25 -23.18 -10.24
N PHE A 111 -12.21 -22.16 -11.10
CA PHE A 111 -12.66 -20.82 -10.74
C PHE A 111 -14.19 -20.74 -10.78
N SER A 112 -14.81 -20.82 -9.61
CA SER A 112 -16.27 -20.71 -9.43
C SER A 112 -16.80 -19.26 -9.46
N MET A 113 -15.91 -18.26 -9.44
CA MET A 113 -16.30 -16.84 -9.44
C MET A 113 -16.69 -16.35 -10.85
N ASP A 114 -17.71 -15.49 -10.91
CA ASP A 114 -18.11 -14.78 -12.14
C ASP A 114 -16.96 -13.90 -12.66
N ARG A 115 -16.72 -13.96 -13.98
CA ARG A 115 -15.76 -13.12 -14.71
C ARG A 115 -15.90 -11.63 -14.38
N LYS A 116 -17.12 -11.11 -14.24
CA LYS A 116 -17.34 -9.69 -13.91
C LYS A 116 -16.77 -9.36 -12.52
N LYS A 117 -17.03 -10.21 -11.54
CA LYS A 117 -16.51 -10.04 -10.17
C LYS A 117 -14.98 -10.15 -10.15
N LEU A 118 -14.42 -11.09 -10.92
CA LEU A 118 -12.98 -11.26 -11.04
C LEU A 118 -12.29 -10.02 -11.64
N LEU A 119 -12.87 -9.43 -12.68
CA LEU A 119 -12.39 -8.17 -13.26
C LEU A 119 -12.48 -6.99 -12.29
N GLN A 120 -13.57 -6.89 -11.51
CA GLN A 120 -13.71 -5.86 -10.48
C GLN A 120 -12.65 -6.01 -9.38
N LEU A 121 -12.37 -7.25 -8.97
CA LEU A 121 -11.33 -7.56 -7.97
C LEU A 121 -9.94 -7.18 -8.48
N VAL A 122 -9.59 -7.59 -9.70
CA VAL A 122 -8.32 -7.20 -10.34
C VAL A 122 -8.20 -5.69 -10.47
N GLY A 123 -9.26 -5.00 -10.91
CA GLY A 123 -9.25 -3.54 -11.04
C GLY A 123 -9.10 -2.82 -9.70
N LYS A 124 -9.78 -3.29 -8.66
CA LYS A 124 -9.67 -2.76 -7.29
C LYS A 124 -8.26 -2.97 -6.74
N ALA A 125 -7.72 -4.18 -6.83
CA ALA A 125 -6.38 -4.49 -6.37
C ALA A 125 -5.31 -3.67 -7.10
N ASN A 126 -5.44 -3.51 -8.43
CA ASN A 126 -4.50 -2.70 -9.22
C ASN A 126 -4.56 -1.21 -8.86
N SER A 127 -5.76 -0.68 -8.59
CA SER A 127 -5.91 0.72 -8.16
C SER A 127 -5.27 0.95 -6.79
N ASN A 128 -5.54 0.05 -5.84
CA ASN A 128 -4.93 0.11 -4.50
C ASN A 128 -3.40 -0.04 -4.56
N LEU A 129 -2.89 -0.96 -5.39
CA LEU A 129 -1.46 -1.16 -5.59
C LEU A 129 -0.80 0.10 -6.17
N ALA A 130 -1.42 0.73 -7.17
CA ALA A 130 -0.93 1.99 -7.74
C ALA A 130 -0.88 3.10 -6.69
N ASP A 131 -1.93 3.24 -5.87
CA ASP A 131 -1.97 4.23 -4.79
C ASP A 131 -0.83 4.00 -3.76
N VAL A 132 -0.61 2.75 -3.34
CA VAL A 132 0.49 2.41 -2.43
C VAL A 132 1.84 2.76 -3.04
N ILE A 133 2.11 2.34 -4.28
CA ILE A 133 3.40 2.61 -4.95
C ILE A 133 3.64 4.11 -5.09
N LEU A 134 2.65 4.87 -5.53
CA LEU A 134 2.78 6.32 -5.71
C LEU A 134 3.07 7.02 -4.39
N LYS A 135 2.40 6.64 -3.30
CA LYS A 135 2.52 7.31 -2.01
C LYS A 135 3.78 6.92 -1.27
N VAL A 136 4.15 5.64 -1.30
CA VAL A 136 5.38 5.16 -0.66
C VAL A 136 6.61 5.58 -1.45
N GLY A 137 6.50 5.74 -2.78
CA GLY A 137 7.56 6.33 -3.60
C GLY A 137 7.95 7.76 -3.19
N LEU A 138 7.10 8.47 -2.44
CA LEU A 138 7.41 9.79 -1.87
C LEU A 138 8.28 9.73 -0.62
N PHE A 139 8.63 8.53 -0.13
CA PHE A 139 9.53 8.37 1.02
C PHE A 139 10.97 8.59 0.55
N GLU A 140 11.27 9.84 0.21
CA GLU A 140 12.62 10.24 -0.17
C GLU A 140 13.53 10.36 1.05
N ARG A 141 14.83 10.29 0.77
CA ARG A 141 15.88 10.51 1.76
C ARG A 141 15.75 11.91 2.37
N SER A 142 15.81 12.01 3.70
CA SER A 142 15.86 13.30 4.38
C SER A 142 17.16 14.05 4.04
N GLU A 143 17.06 15.16 3.29
CA GLU A 143 18.22 16.03 3.02
C GLU A 143 18.81 16.62 4.31
N ILE A 144 17.97 16.90 5.30
CA ILE A 144 18.38 17.45 6.60
C ILE A 144 19.27 16.43 7.34
N ALA A 145 18.90 15.15 7.30
CA ALA A 145 19.69 14.06 7.89
C ALA A 145 21.03 13.84 7.17
N TRP A 146 21.15 14.22 5.89
CA TRP A 146 22.41 14.13 5.15
C TRP A 146 23.38 15.28 5.46
N ARG A 147 22.86 16.43 5.90
CA ARG A 147 23.65 17.66 6.08
C ARG A 147 24.36 17.77 7.43
N ASP A 148 23.83 17.13 8.47
CA ASP A 148 24.35 17.24 9.84
C ASP A 148 24.31 15.89 10.56
N ALA A 149 25.38 15.55 11.29
CA ALA A 149 25.50 14.32 12.06
C ALA A 149 24.45 14.21 13.18
N LYS A 150 24.09 15.34 13.82
CA LYS A 150 23.03 15.39 14.84
C LYS A 150 21.71 14.86 14.27
N TYR A 151 21.36 15.34 13.09
CA TYR A 151 20.11 15.01 12.40
C TYR A 151 20.12 13.59 11.83
N ALA A 152 21.28 13.13 11.35
CA ALA A 152 21.47 11.74 10.95
C ALA A 152 21.20 10.78 12.12
N GLN A 153 21.72 11.09 13.31
CA GLN A 153 21.49 10.27 14.50
C GLN A 153 20.00 10.16 14.86
N ILE A 154 19.29 11.29 14.93
CA ILE A 154 17.84 11.30 15.24
C ILE A 154 17.05 10.49 14.20
N TYR A 155 17.37 10.68 12.92
CA TYR A 155 16.71 10.01 11.82
C TYR A 155 16.90 8.48 11.86
N GLU A 156 18.14 8.01 12.02
CA GLU A 156 18.42 6.57 12.06
C GLU A 156 17.85 5.92 13.31
N TYR A 157 17.98 6.57 14.48
CA TYR A 157 17.39 6.06 15.73
C TYR A 157 15.88 5.86 15.61
N LEU A 158 15.15 6.88 15.14
CA LEU A 158 13.69 6.76 15.00
C LEU A 158 13.29 5.75 13.91
N ARG A 159 14.07 5.62 12.83
CA ARG A 159 13.78 4.61 11.80
C ARG A 159 13.98 3.19 12.28
N GLU A 160 14.94 2.98 13.17
CA GLU A 160 15.15 1.71 13.85
C GLU A 160 14.04 1.43 14.86
N GLU A 161 13.73 2.39 15.74
CA GLU A 161 12.67 2.29 16.76
C GLU A 161 11.30 1.94 16.13
N TYR A 162 10.95 2.60 15.02
CA TYR A 162 9.70 2.36 14.31
C TYR A 162 9.79 1.28 13.23
N GLU A 163 10.93 0.59 13.12
CA GLU A 163 11.21 -0.46 12.14
C GLU A 163 10.87 -0.07 10.70
N VAL A 164 10.99 1.21 10.35
CA VAL A 164 10.47 1.77 9.08
C VAL A 164 11.03 1.00 7.88
N THR A 165 12.32 0.69 7.91
CA THR A 165 13.00 -0.08 6.84
C THR A 165 12.47 -1.51 6.73
N GLN A 166 12.29 -2.21 7.85
CA GLN A 166 11.78 -3.59 7.87
C GLN A 166 10.33 -3.64 7.41
N ARG A 167 9.48 -2.72 7.89
CA ARG A 167 8.07 -2.64 7.51
C ARG A 167 7.91 -2.33 6.02
N PHE A 168 8.75 -1.45 5.48
CA PHE A 168 8.80 -1.19 4.04
C PHE A 168 9.21 -2.44 3.24
N GLY A 169 10.24 -3.18 3.68
CA GLY A 169 10.64 -4.44 3.04
C GLY A 169 9.52 -5.50 3.05
N ASN A 170 8.82 -5.63 4.17
CA ASN A 170 7.67 -6.53 4.29
C ASN A 170 6.51 -6.10 3.39
N LEU A 171 6.27 -4.79 3.26
CA LEU A 171 5.27 -4.24 2.34
C LEU A 171 5.62 -4.57 0.89
N ASP A 172 6.86 -4.34 0.46
CA ASP A 172 7.35 -4.66 -0.89
C ASP A 172 7.18 -6.16 -1.23
N PHE A 173 7.51 -7.04 -0.29
CA PHE A 173 7.31 -8.48 -0.48
C PHE A 173 5.82 -8.84 -0.69
N LYS A 174 4.93 -8.27 0.13
CA LYS A 174 3.48 -8.52 -0.01
C LYS A 174 2.91 -7.91 -1.29
N LEU A 175 3.39 -6.74 -1.71
CA LEU A 175 3.00 -6.11 -2.98
C LEU A 175 3.35 -7.01 -4.17
N LYS A 176 4.55 -7.60 -4.20
CA LYS A 176 4.95 -8.56 -5.24
C LYS A 176 4.06 -9.80 -5.29
N PHE A 177 3.64 -10.31 -4.13
CA PHE A 177 2.66 -11.41 -4.07
C PHE A 177 1.31 -10.99 -4.69
N VAL A 178 0.82 -9.80 -4.35
CA VAL A 178 -0.43 -9.26 -4.91
C VAL A 178 -0.32 -9.09 -6.44
N GLU A 179 0.77 -8.49 -6.92
CA GLU A 179 1.05 -8.32 -8.34
C GLU A 179 1.05 -9.65 -9.09
N HIS A 180 1.70 -10.68 -8.54
CA HIS A 180 1.73 -12.02 -9.12
C HIS A 180 0.33 -12.64 -9.22
N ASN A 181 -0.49 -12.50 -8.16
CA ASN A 181 -1.86 -13.00 -8.19
C ASN A 181 -2.74 -12.24 -9.20
N ILE A 182 -2.57 -10.93 -9.33
CA ILE A 182 -3.26 -10.13 -10.35
C ILE A 182 -2.94 -10.67 -11.75
N HIS A 183 -1.66 -10.89 -12.06
CA HIS A 183 -1.26 -11.45 -13.35
C HIS A 183 -1.85 -12.84 -13.60
N PHE A 184 -1.78 -13.73 -12.61
CA PHE A 184 -2.39 -15.06 -12.69
C PHE A 184 -3.89 -14.99 -12.99
N LEU A 185 -4.64 -14.15 -12.29
CA LEU A 185 -6.08 -14.00 -12.54
C LEU A 185 -6.38 -13.38 -13.91
N GLN A 186 -5.54 -12.47 -14.40
CA GLN A 186 -5.66 -11.92 -15.76
C GLN A 186 -5.47 -13.01 -16.82
N GLU A 187 -4.49 -13.90 -16.66
CA GLU A 187 -4.28 -15.05 -17.55
C GLU A 187 -5.49 -15.99 -17.56
N VAL A 188 -6.06 -16.30 -16.39
CA VAL A 188 -7.29 -17.09 -16.27
C VAL A 188 -8.46 -16.44 -17.01
N ILE A 189 -8.61 -15.12 -16.90
CA ILE A 189 -9.65 -14.36 -17.60
C ILE A 189 -9.44 -14.41 -19.12
N GLN A 190 -8.19 -14.35 -19.59
CA GLN A 190 -7.83 -14.38 -21.00
C GLN A 190 -8.02 -15.77 -21.60
N ASN A 191 -7.67 -16.84 -20.89
CA ASN A 191 -7.81 -18.22 -21.36
C ASN A 191 -9.28 -18.57 -21.70
N ARG A 192 -10.24 -18.10 -20.88
CA ARG A 192 -11.68 -18.30 -21.18
C ARG A 192 -12.18 -17.62 -22.46
N ARG A 193 -11.44 -16.63 -23.01
CA ARG A 193 -11.77 -16.07 -24.34
C ARG A 193 -11.28 -16.97 -25.47
N SER A 194 -10.19 -17.71 -25.26
CA SER A 194 -9.67 -18.67 -26.24
C SER A 194 -10.67 -19.80 -26.47
N ASP A 195 -11.27 -20.34 -25.41
CA ASP A 195 -12.25 -21.42 -25.50
C ASP A 195 -13.45 -21.05 -26.39
N LEU A 196 -13.95 -19.81 -26.31
CA LEU A 196 -15.07 -19.36 -27.16
C LEU A 196 -14.70 -19.28 -28.63
N LEU A 197 -13.49 -18.79 -28.94
CA LEU A 197 -13.00 -18.70 -30.32
C LEU A 197 -12.77 -20.09 -30.90
N GLU A 198 -12.21 -21.00 -30.10
CA GLU A 198 -12.01 -22.40 -30.48
C GLU A 198 -13.35 -23.09 -30.80
N TRP A 199 -14.36 -22.92 -29.95
CA TRP A 199 -15.71 -23.44 -30.21
C TRP A 199 -16.36 -22.84 -31.46
N CYS A 200 -16.17 -21.53 -31.71
CA CYS A 200 -16.64 -20.90 -32.95
C CYS A 200 -16.00 -21.53 -34.20
N ILE A 201 -14.69 -21.81 -34.17
CA ILE A 201 -13.98 -22.44 -35.29
C ILE A 201 -14.49 -23.87 -35.51
N ILE A 202 -14.65 -24.66 -34.46
CA ILE A 202 -15.19 -26.03 -34.53
C ILE A 202 -16.60 -26.02 -35.14
N PHE A 203 -17.44 -25.07 -34.73
CA PHE A 203 -18.80 -24.93 -35.25
C PHE A 203 -18.81 -24.55 -36.74
N LEU A 204 -17.96 -23.60 -37.17
CA LEU A 204 -17.83 -23.20 -38.57
C LEU A 204 -17.37 -24.37 -39.45
N LEU A 205 -16.34 -25.11 -39.02
CA LEU A 205 -15.86 -26.32 -39.72
C LEU A 205 -16.93 -27.41 -39.79
N SER A 206 -17.75 -27.56 -38.73
CA SER A 206 -18.83 -28.55 -38.70
C SER A 206 -19.92 -28.22 -39.71
N ILE A 207 -20.31 -26.94 -39.83
CA ILE A 207 -21.29 -26.50 -40.84
C ILE A 207 -20.76 -26.75 -42.25
N GLU A 208 -19.50 -26.38 -42.51
CA GLU A 208 -18.86 -26.60 -43.81
C GLU A 208 -18.88 -28.08 -44.20
N ASN A 209 -18.49 -28.98 -43.28
CA ASN A 209 -18.53 -30.42 -43.51
C ASN A 209 -19.95 -30.92 -43.83
N ILE A 210 -20.98 -30.44 -43.13
CA ILE A 210 -22.37 -30.83 -43.38
C ILE A 210 -22.82 -30.38 -44.78
N ILE A 211 -22.49 -29.15 -45.18
CA ILE A 211 -22.82 -28.63 -46.52
C ILE A 211 -22.12 -29.47 -47.60
N SER A 212 -20.83 -29.76 -47.44
CA SER A 212 -20.09 -30.59 -48.40
C SER A 212 -20.66 -32.00 -48.52
N ILE A 213 -21.07 -32.63 -47.42
CA ILE A 213 -21.72 -33.95 -47.45
C ILE A 213 -23.07 -33.87 -48.16
N TYR A 214 -23.87 -32.83 -47.90
CA TYR A 214 -25.17 -32.65 -48.54
C TYR A 214 -25.04 -32.47 -50.06
N GLU A 215 -24.07 -31.68 -50.52
CA GLU A 215 -23.76 -31.53 -51.96
C GLU A 215 -23.40 -32.88 -52.61
N ILE A 216 -22.60 -33.71 -51.95
CA ILE A 216 -22.20 -35.03 -52.46
C ILE A 216 -23.38 -36.02 -52.52
N VAL A 217 -24.36 -35.91 -51.61
CA VAL A 217 -25.52 -36.82 -51.58
C VAL A 217 -26.63 -36.39 -52.55
N GLN A 218 -26.78 -35.09 -52.82
CA GLN A 218 -27.73 -34.59 -53.81
C GLN A 218 -27.19 -34.57 -55.26
N GLY A 219 -25.86 -34.56 -55.44
CA GLY A 219 -25.20 -34.68 -56.74
C GLY A 219 -25.00 -36.13 -57.18
#